data_AF-A0A254QCR8-F1
#
_entry.id   AF-A0A254QCR8-F1
#
_cell.length_a   1.000
_cell.length_b   1.000
_cell.length_c   1.000
_cell.angle_alpha   90.00
_cell.angle_beta   90.00
_cell.angle_gamma   90.00
#
_symmetry.space_group_name_H-M   'P 1'
#
loop_
_entity.id
_entity.type
_entity.pdbx_description
1 polymer ?
#
loop_
_entity_poly.entity_id
_entity_poly.type
_entity_poly.pdbx_seq_one_letter_code
_entity_poly.pdbx_strand_id
1 'polypeptide(L)'
;MKSILEADAEKALAESQKNFKQDFSTSRGFFTEADEISLREMALAKLDEELAKTPSPCKSADDVRKSWNAVVTDFHRNNYWNFQPTAEKRPRVLTQDQKTFREMFPYVWAVIQSGIVLKTAVYYFGIRSSSDPSTENHIFLYLALATSAGTLIFFAWKNFHKN
;
A
#
# COMPACT_ATOMS: atom_id res chain seq x y z
N MET A 1 -37.94 2.64 -13.52
CA MET A 1 -38.24 2.95 -12.11
C MET A 1 -36.92 2.93 -11.36
N LYS A 2 -36.45 4.07 -10.81
CA LYS A 2 -35.34 4.05 -9.84
C LYS A 2 -35.85 3.29 -8.61
N SER A 3 -35.24 2.14 -8.29
CA SER A 3 -35.56 1.41 -7.07
C SER A 3 -35.36 2.34 -5.88
N ILE A 4 -36.36 2.42 -5.00
CA ILE A 4 -36.20 3.15 -3.74
C ILE A 4 -35.43 2.20 -2.83
N LEU A 5 -34.18 2.55 -2.55
CA LEU A 5 -33.35 1.86 -1.57
C LEU A 5 -33.73 2.35 -0.18
N GLU A 6 -33.81 1.43 0.78
CA GLU A 6 -33.89 1.80 2.19
C GLU A 6 -32.54 2.37 2.64
N ALA A 7 -32.53 3.20 3.69
CA ALA A 7 -31.29 3.81 4.20
C ALA A 7 -30.21 2.76 4.55
N ASP A 8 -30.62 1.60 5.04
CA ASP A 8 -29.72 0.48 5.34
C ASP A 8 -29.18 -0.20 4.06
N ALA A 9 -29.95 -0.19 2.98
CA ALA A 9 -29.54 -0.72 1.68
C ALA A 9 -28.53 0.20 0.97
N GLU A 10 -28.68 1.52 1.11
CA GLU A 10 -27.68 2.49 0.65
C GLU A 10 -26.34 2.32 1.39
N LYS A 11 -26.40 2.09 2.71
CA LYS A 11 -25.21 1.82 3.51
C LYS A 11 -24.52 0.52 3.08
N ALA A 12 -25.28 -0.54 2.82
CA ALA A 12 -24.75 -1.80 2.32
C ALA A 12 -24.07 -1.63 0.95
N LEU A 13 -24.65 -0.83 0.04
CA LEU A 13 -24.06 -0.51 -1.25
C LEU A 13 -22.74 0.27 -1.11
N ALA A 14 -22.67 1.24 -0.19
CA ALA A 14 -21.44 1.97 0.11
C ALA A 14 -20.34 1.06 0.68
N GLU A 15 -20.70 0.11 1.56
CA GLU A 15 -19.78 -0.92 2.07
C GLU A 15 -19.22 -1.80 0.94
N SER A 16 -20.09 -2.31 0.07
CA SER A 16 -19.70 -3.09 -1.12
C SER A 16 -18.78 -2.30 -2.05
N GLN A 17 -19.07 -1.03 -2.31
CA GLN A 17 -18.23 -0.17 -3.14
C GLN A 17 -16.85 0.12 -2.53
N LYS A 18 -16.74 0.14 -1.20
CA LYS A 18 -15.46 0.28 -0.49
C LYS A 18 -14.60 -0.97 -0.63
N ASN A 19 -15.23 -2.14 -0.65
CA ASN A 19 -14.56 -3.44 -0.76
C ASN A 19 -14.35 -3.91 -2.21
N PHE A 20 -14.77 -3.13 -3.21
CA PHE A 20 -14.70 -3.46 -4.63
C PHE A 20 -13.35 -4.07 -5.09
N LYS A 21 -12.21 -3.49 -4.67
CA LYS A 21 -10.89 -4.00 -5.06
C LYS A 21 -10.59 -5.40 -4.54
N GLN A 22 -11.17 -5.79 -3.41
CA GLN A 22 -11.02 -7.14 -2.85
C GLN A 22 -11.93 -8.12 -3.60
N ASP A 23 -13.19 -7.74 -3.80
CA ASP A 23 -14.21 -8.58 -4.43
C ASP A 23 -13.88 -8.92 -5.90
N PHE A 24 -13.31 -7.96 -6.64
CA PHE A 24 -12.93 -8.09 -8.05
C PHE A 24 -11.43 -8.36 -8.25
N SER A 25 -10.74 -8.83 -7.22
CA SER A 25 -9.32 -9.21 -7.33
C SER A 25 -9.15 -10.50 -8.14
N THR A 26 -8.02 -10.65 -8.85
CA THR A 26 -7.71 -11.90 -9.56
C THR A 26 -6.44 -12.54 -9.01
N SER A 27 -6.36 -13.86 -9.09
CA SER A 27 -5.12 -14.60 -8.82
C SER A 27 -4.15 -14.57 -10.01
N ARG A 28 -4.59 -14.10 -11.18
CA ARG A 28 -3.87 -14.20 -12.46
C ARG A 28 -3.14 -12.92 -12.87
N GLY A 29 -3.37 -11.80 -12.18
CA GLY A 29 -2.69 -10.54 -12.47
C GLY A 29 -3.44 -9.31 -11.94
N PHE A 30 -3.16 -8.17 -12.58
CA PHE A 30 -3.70 -6.87 -12.21
C PHE A 30 -4.48 -6.26 -13.37
N PHE A 31 -5.59 -5.58 -13.07
CA PHE A 31 -6.32 -4.76 -14.05
C PHE A 31 -5.69 -3.38 -14.17
N THR A 32 -5.81 -2.76 -15.34
CA THR A 32 -5.41 -1.35 -15.50
C THR A 32 -6.43 -0.43 -14.83
N GLU A 33 -6.06 0.84 -14.59
CA GLU A 33 -6.98 1.81 -14.01
C GLU A 33 -8.21 2.05 -14.92
N ALA A 34 -8.01 2.04 -16.24
CA ALA A 34 -9.11 2.11 -17.20
C ALA A 34 -10.04 0.90 -17.08
N ASP A 35 -9.46 -0.31 -16.96
CA ASP A 35 -10.24 -1.54 -16.75
C ASP A 35 -10.97 -1.52 -15.41
N GLU A 36 -10.35 -1.04 -14.33
CA GLU A 36 -11.00 -0.91 -13.01
C GLU A 36 -12.22 0.02 -13.09
N ILE A 37 -12.14 1.13 -13.82
CA ILE A 37 -13.26 2.05 -14.04
C ILE A 37 -14.38 1.33 -14.80
N SER A 38 -14.06 0.71 -15.94
CA SER A 38 -15.05 -0.01 -16.76
C SER A 38 -15.66 -1.21 -16.02
N LEU A 39 -14.88 -1.93 -15.23
CA LEU A 39 -15.34 -3.02 -14.35
C LEU A 39 -16.34 -2.49 -13.32
N ARG A 40 -16.07 -1.32 -12.74
CA ARG A 40 -16.95 -0.71 -11.75
C ARG A 40 -18.28 -0.30 -12.34
N GLU A 41 -18.26 0.33 -13.51
CA GLU A 41 -19.48 0.70 -14.25
C GLU A 41 -20.30 -0.54 -14.62
N MET A 42 -19.63 -1.59 -15.14
CA MET A 42 -20.29 -2.84 -15.52
C MET A 42 -20.86 -3.59 -14.31
N ALA A 43 -20.13 -3.62 -13.19
CA ALA A 43 -20.59 -4.26 -11.95
C ALA A 43 -21.84 -3.56 -11.39
N LEU A 44 -21.89 -2.22 -11.44
CA LEU A 44 -23.07 -1.46 -11.02
C LEU A 44 -24.26 -1.70 -11.96
N ALA A 45 -24.03 -1.72 -13.29
CA ALA A 45 -25.09 -2.02 -14.25
C ALA A 45 -25.67 -3.43 -14.02
N LYS A 46 -24.81 -4.44 -13.81
CA LYS A 46 -25.26 -5.81 -13.49
C LYS A 46 -25.94 -5.90 -12.12
N LEU A 47 -25.51 -5.10 -11.15
CA LEU A 47 -26.19 -5.02 -9.85
C LEU A 47 -27.61 -4.48 -10.01
N ASP A 48 -27.80 -3.43 -10.81
CA ASP A 48 -29.13 -2.87 -11.09
C ASP A 48 -30.03 -3.89 -11.80
N GLU A 49 -29.48 -4.68 -12.74
CA GLU A 49 -30.20 -5.78 -13.40
C GLU A 49 -30.60 -6.88 -12.41
N GLU A 50 -29.70 -7.31 -11.52
CA GLU A 50 -30.00 -8.31 -10.49
C GLU A 50 -31.02 -7.80 -9.47
N LEU A 51 -30.93 -6.53 -9.07
CA LEU A 51 -31.90 -5.90 -8.18
C LEU A 51 -33.28 -5.77 -8.84
N ALA A 52 -33.35 -5.55 -10.16
CA ALA A 52 -34.60 -5.50 -10.91
C ALA A 52 -35.33 -6.85 -10.96
N LYS A 53 -34.61 -7.97 -10.87
CA LYS A 53 -35.20 -9.33 -10.84
C LYS A 53 -35.92 -9.63 -9.53
N THR A 54 -35.56 -8.97 -8.43
CA THR A 54 -36.23 -9.16 -7.15
C THR A 54 -37.59 -8.44 -7.16
N PRO A 55 -38.73 -9.09 -6.87
CA PRO A 55 -40.06 -8.45 -6.97
C PRO A 55 -40.40 -7.48 -5.82
N SER A 56 -39.48 -7.23 -4.87
CA SER A 56 -39.73 -6.36 -3.72
C SER A 56 -39.77 -4.86 -4.07
N PRO A 57 -40.79 -4.11 -3.59
CA PRO A 57 -40.92 -2.67 -3.84
C PRO A 57 -39.88 -1.82 -3.10
N CYS A 58 -39.45 -2.27 -1.91
CA CYS A 58 -38.29 -1.74 -1.19
C CYS A 58 -37.21 -2.82 -1.17
N LYS A 59 -35.97 -2.47 -1.52
CA LYS A 59 -34.85 -3.41 -1.48
C LYS A 59 -34.20 -3.32 -0.11
N SER A 60 -34.14 -4.44 0.59
CA SER A 60 -33.47 -4.53 1.88
C SER A 60 -31.94 -4.57 1.70
N ALA A 61 -31.20 -4.32 2.78
CA ALA A 61 -29.74 -4.48 2.78
C ALA A 61 -29.28 -5.89 2.41
N ASP A 62 -30.04 -6.91 2.78
CA ASP A 62 -29.73 -8.31 2.45
C ASP A 62 -29.92 -8.61 0.96
N ASP A 63 -30.91 -7.99 0.32
CA ASP A 63 -31.10 -8.12 -1.13
C ASP A 63 -29.93 -7.52 -1.89
N VAL A 64 -29.46 -6.33 -1.49
CA VAL A 64 -28.27 -5.70 -2.08
C VAL A 64 -27.03 -6.58 -1.92
N ARG A 65 -26.80 -7.15 -0.73
CA ARG A 65 -25.66 -8.05 -0.48
C ARG A 65 -25.74 -9.32 -1.31
N LYS A 66 -26.93 -9.93 -1.42
CA LYS A 66 -27.13 -11.14 -2.24
C LYS A 66 -26.91 -10.86 -3.72
N SER A 67 -27.49 -9.77 -4.24
CA SER A 67 -27.30 -9.36 -5.64
C SER A 67 -25.84 -9.01 -5.92
N TRP A 68 -25.15 -8.31 -5.00
CA TRP A 68 -23.72 -8.02 -5.13
C TRP A 68 -22.88 -9.30 -5.18
N ASN A 69 -23.14 -10.25 -4.29
CA ASN A 69 -22.44 -11.54 -4.29
C ASN A 69 -22.71 -12.33 -5.58
N ALA A 70 -23.91 -12.24 -6.15
CA ALA A 70 -24.22 -12.84 -7.45
C ALA A 70 -23.38 -12.23 -8.56
N VAL A 71 -23.27 -10.89 -8.61
CA VAL A 71 -22.42 -10.17 -9.58
C VAL A 71 -20.95 -10.54 -9.44
N VAL A 72 -20.43 -10.60 -8.20
CA VAL A 72 -19.04 -11.01 -7.94
C VAL A 72 -18.81 -12.46 -8.37
N THR A 73 -19.76 -13.36 -8.08
CA THR A 73 -19.68 -14.76 -8.52
C THR A 73 -19.70 -14.87 -10.05
N ASP A 74 -20.56 -14.11 -10.71
CA ASP A 74 -20.66 -14.03 -12.17
C ASP A 74 -19.33 -13.56 -12.79
N PHE A 75 -18.70 -12.55 -12.19
CA PHE A 75 -17.39 -12.06 -12.59
C PHE A 75 -16.32 -13.17 -12.56
N HIS A 76 -16.23 -13.91 -11.46
CA HIS A 76 -15.24 -14.99 -11.33
C HIS A 76 -15.54 -16.22 -12.20
N ARG A 77 -16.82 -16.52 -12.46
CA ARG A 77 -17.23 -17.66 -13.29
C ARG A 77 -17.09 -17.39 -14.78
N ASN A 78 -17.39 -16.17 -15.23
CA ASN A 78 -17.39 -15.81 -16.65
C ASN A 78 -16.06 -15.18 -17.10
N ASN A 79 -14.95 -15.78 -16.68
CA ASN A 79 -13.59 -15.38 -17.07
C ASN A 79 -13.37 -13.86 -16.97
N TYR A 80 -13.75 -13.26 -15.84
CA TYR A 80 -13.61 -11.84 -15.55
C TYR A 80 -14.29 -10.93 -16.58
N TRP A 81 -15.40 -11.36 -17.17
CA TRP A 81 -16.14 -10.64 -18.23
C TRP A 81 -15.27 -10.24 -19.43
N ASN A 82 -14.29 -11.09 -19.77
CA ASN A 82 -13.31 -10.87 -20.85
C ASN A 82 -12.29 -9.75 -20.60
N PHE A 83 -12.23 -9.18 -19.40
CA PHE A 83 -11.10 -8.32 -19.03
C PHE A 83 -9.83 -9.17 -18.90
N GLN A 84 -8.75 -8.76 -19.56
CA GLN A 84 -7.49 -9.48 -19.52
C GLN A 84 -6.58 -8.94 -18.41
N PRO A 85 -6.38 -9.69 -17.31
CA PRO A 85 -5.45 -9.26 -16.27
C PRO A 85 -4.03 -9.25 -16.83
N THR A 86 -3.31 -8.16 -16.59
CA THR A 86 -1.90 -8.03 -16.96
C THR A 86 -1.04 -8.69 -15.87
N ALA A 87 -0.07 -9.51 -16.26
CA ALA A 87 0.81 -10.23 -15.32
C ALA A 87 1.74 -9.27 -14.53
N GLU A 88 2.06 -8.11 -15.10
CA GLU A 88 2.99 -7.16 -14.51
C GLU A 88 2.28 -6.20 -13.55
N LYS A 89 2.68 -6.23 -12.28
CA LYS A 89 2.28 -5.22 -11.30
C LYS A 89 2.87 -3.88 -11.72
N ARG A 90 2.08 -3.03 -12.37
CA ARG A 90 2.58 -1.70 -12.76
C ARG A 90 3.06 -0.94 -11.53
N PRO A 91 4.22 -0.27 -11.62
CA PRO A 91 4.72 0.55 -10.53
C PRO A 91 3.67 1.62 -10.22
N ARG A 92 3.29 1.76 -8.94
CA ARG A 92 2.40 2.84 -8.51
C ARG A 92 2.97 4.16 -9.02
N VAL A 93 2.19 4.92 -9.76
CA VAL A 93 2.55 6.28 -10.16
C VAL A 93 2.59 7.10 -8.88
N LEU A 94 3.79 7.27 -8.32
CA LEU A 94 4.02 8.07 -7.12
C LEU A 94 3.68 9.52 -7.48
N THR A 95 2.92 10.19 -6.61
CA THR A 95 2.72 11.64 -6.72
C THR A 95 4.07 12.36 -6.58
N GLN A 96 4.17 13.59 -7.08
CA GLN A 96 5.42 14.36 -7.00
C GLN A 96 5.94 14.43 -5.55
N ASP A 97 5.05 14.69 -4.59
CA ASP A 97 5.38 14.72 -3.16
C ASP A 97 5.93 13.38 -2.64
N GLN A 98 5.35 12.25 -3.08
CA GLN A 98 5.80 10.93 -2.68
C GLN A 98 7.17 10.58 -3.28
N LYS A 99 7.46 11.04 -4.50
CA LYS A 99 8.80 10.91 -5.11
C LYS A 99 9.82 11.70 -4.32
N THR A 100 9.53 12.98 -4.03
CA THR A 100 10.39 13.84 -3.25
C THR A 100 10.64 13.26 -1.86
N PHE A 101 9.61 12.77 -1.16
CA PHE A 101 9.80 12.12 0.13
C PHE A 101 10.70 10.87 0.04
N ARG A 102 10.51 10.04 -0.99
CA ARG A 102 11.33 8.83 -1.20
C ARG A 102 12.80 9.18 -1.48
N GLU A 103 13.05 10.29 -2.14
CA GLU A 103 14.39 10.80 -2.42
C GLU A 103 15.03 11.48 -1.20
N MET A 104 14.23 12.13 -0.36
CA MET A 104 14.68 12.80 0.86
C MET A 104 14.90 11.84 2.04
N PHE A 105 14.11 10.76 2.12
CA PHE A 105 14.15 9.81 3.23
C PHE A 105 15.56 9.27 3.56
N PRO A 106 16.41 8.89 2.58
CA PRO A 106 17.77 8.46 2.86
C PRO A 106 18.62 9.54 3.56
N TYR A 107 18.43 10.82 3.20
CA TYR A 107 19.14 11.94 3.84
C TYR A 107 18.67 12.18 5.26
N VAL A 108 17.35 12.17 5.47
CA VAL A 108 16.75 12.26 6.82
C VAL A 108 17.24 11.11 7.70
N TRP A 109 17.29 9.89 7.15
CA TRP A 109 17.80 8.72 7.85
C TRP A 109 19.27 8.85 8.21
N ALA A 110 20.10 9.36 7.29
CA ALA A 110 21.52 9.60 7.54
C ALA A 110 21.75 10.60 8.68
N VAL A 111 20.95 11.67 8.77
CA VAL A 111 21.01 12.64 9.87
C VAL A 111 20.66 11.97 11.20
N ILE A 112 19.58 11.19 11.26
CA ILE A 112 19.19 10.46 12.48
C ILE A 112 20.30 9.48 12.91
N GLN A 113 20.83 8.69 11.98
CA GLN A 113 21.95 7.78 12.24
C GLN A 113 23.19 8.52 12.76
N SER A 114 23.55 9.66 12.16
CA SER A 114 24.69 10.46 12.61
C SER A 114 24.50 10.95 14.05
N GLY A 115 23.28 11.33 14.43
CA GLY A 115 22.96 11.73 15.80
C GLY A 115 23.08 10.59 16.80
N ILE A 116 22.62 9.38 16.42
CA ILE A 116 22.77 8.17 17.25
C ILE A 116 24.25 7.83 17.42
N VAL A 117 25.03 7.83 16.33
CA VAL A 117 26.46 7.56 16.38
C VAL A 117 27.18 8.59 17.23
N LEU A 118 26.90 9.89 17.05
CA LEU A 118 27.53 10.94 17.83
C LEU A 118 27.27 10.76 19.34
N LYS A 119 26.02 10.47 19.72
CA LYS A 119 25.65 10.23 21.11
C LYS A 119 26.31 8.96 21.66
N THR A 120 26.36 7.88 20.89
CA THR A 120 26.95 6.61 21.38
C THR A 120 28.48 6.68 21.42
N ALA A 121 29.12 7.14 20.34
CA ALA A 121 30.58 7.19 20.23
C ALA A 121 31.19 8.28 21.12
N VAL A 122 30.65 9.51 21.09
CA VAL A 122 31.24 10.64 21.82
C VAL A 122 30.79 10.68 23.27
N TYR A 123 29.49 10.59 23.53
CA TYR A 123 28.99 10.72 24.90
C TYR A 123 29.19 9.44 25.72
N TYR A 124 28.84 8.28 25.18
CA TYR A 124 28.96 7.05 25.97
C TYR A 124 30.41 6.55 25.99
N PHE A 125 31.03 6.33 24.83
CA PHE A 125 32.39 5.79 24.80
C PHE A 125 33.48 6.83 25.06
N GLY A 126 33.35 8.07 24.60
CA GLY A 126 34.33 9.13 24.88
C GLY A 126 34.42 9.49 26.37
N ILE A 127 33.28 9.67 27.04
CA ILE A 127 33.28 9.95 28.49
C ILE A 127 33.68 8.70 29.28
N ARG A 128 33.15 7.53 28.93
CA ARG A 128 33.48 6.28 29.65
C ARG A 128 34.94 5.87 29.47
N SER A 129 35.54 6.02 28.29
CA SER A 129 36.97 5.72 28.09
C SER A 129 37.88 6.71 28.83
N SER A 130 37.43 7.95 29.06
CA SER A 130 38.17 8.91 29.89
C SER A 130 38.14 8.55 31.39
N SER A 131 37.12 7.79 31.82
CA SER A 131 36.94 7.39 33.21
C SER A 131 37.44 5.97 33.51
N ASP A 132 37.39 5.07 32.51
CA ASP A 132 37.82 3.67 32.59
C ASP A 132 38.43 3.24 31.24
N PRO A 133 39.76 3.38 31.06
CA PRO A 133 40.45 3.11 29.80
C PRO A 133 40.70 1.60 29.60
N SER A 134 39.63 0.80 29.66
CA SER A 134 39.68 -0.62 29.37
C SER A 134 39.79 -0.88 27.87
N THR A 135 40.49 -1.96 27.49
CA THR A 135 40.67 -2.38 26.08
C THR A 135 39.33 -2.58 25.37
N GLU A 136 38.32 -3.05 26.10
CA GLU A 136 36.96 -3.27 25.60
C GLU A 136 36.29 -1.96 25.15
N ASN A 137 36.44 -0.87 25.92
CA ASN A 137 35.88 0.44 25.57
C ASN A 137 36.51 1.01 24.28
N HIS A 138 37.82 0.78 24.07
CA HIS A 138 38.49 1.19 22.84
C HIS A 138 38.01 0.39 21.61
N ILE A 139 37.77 -0.92 21.76
CA ILE A 139 37.23 -1.75 20.67
C ILE A 139 35.85 -1.24 20.25
N PHE A 140 34.96 -0.93 21.19
CA PHE A 140 33.64 -0.40 20.88
C PHE A 140 33.68 1.00 20.25
N LEU A 141 34.62 1.84 20.68
CA LEU A 141 34.84 3.15 20.07
C LEU A 141 35.27 3.02 18.60
N TYR A 142 36.25 2.17 18.30
CA TYR A 142 36.69 1.93 16.92
C TYR A 142 35.60 1.28 16.07
N LEU A 143 34.81 0.36 16.64
CA LEU A 143 33.68 -0.24 15.95
C LEU A 143 32.61 0.79 15.59
N ALA A 144 32.30 1.72 16.50
CA ALA A 144 31.35 2.80 16.24
C ALA A 144 31.84 3.74 15.13
N LEU A 145 33.12 4.12 15.15
CA LEU A 145 33.74 4.94 14.11
C LEU A 145 33.77 4.24 12.75
N ALA A 146 34.16 2.96 12.71
CA ALA A 146 34.19 2.15 11.49
C ALA A 146 32.78 1.98 10.90
N THR A 147 31.78 1.75 11.75
CA THR A 147 30.37 1.65 11.33
C THR A 147 29.87 2.98 10.76
N SER A 148 30.25 4.11 11.38
CA SER A 148 29.91 5.44 10.86
C SER A 148 30.57 5.74 9.51
N ALA A 149 31.85 5.41 9.35
CA ALA A 149 32.55 5.60 8.09
C ALA A 149 32.00 4.68 7.01
N GLY A 150 31.74 3.40 7.33
CA GLY A 150 31.18 2.42 6.41
C GLY A 150 29.78 2.80 5.92
N THR A 151 28.92 3.32 6.81
CA THR A 151 27.59 3.80 6.42
C THR A 151 27.67 5.00 5.49
N LEU A 152 28.57 5.95 5.72
CA LEU A 152 28.79 7.09 4.81
C LEU A 152 29.32 6.65 3.43
N ILE A 153 30.31 5.76 3.41
CA ILE A 153 30.88 5.23 2.15
C ILE A 153 29.81 4.47 1.36
N PHE A 154 29.02 3.62 2.03
CA PHE A 154 27.92 2.90 1.39
C PHE A 154 26.86 3.85 0.81
N PHE A 155 26.50 4.90 1.55
CA PHE A 155 25.56 5.92 1.09
C PHE A 155 26.09 6.67 -0.15
N ALA A 156 27.36 7.09 -0.12
CA ALA A 156 28.01 7.76 -1.24
C ALA A 156 28.06 6.86 -2.48
N TRP A 157 28.46 5.59 -2.32
CA TRP A 157 28.55 4.62 -3.41
C TRP A 157 27.18 4.31 -4.04
N LYS A 158 26.14 4.12 -3.21
CA LYS A 158 24.77 3.82 -3.66
C LYS A 158 24.15 4.99 -4.43
N ASN A 159 24.43 6.23 -4.01
CA ASN A 159 23.94 7.41 -4.72
C ASN A 159 24.73 7.69 -5.99
N PHE A 160 26.04 7.37 -6.02
CA PHE A 160 26.86 7.50 -7.23
C PHE A 160 26.38 6.61 -8.38
N HIS A 161 25.91 5.38 -8.11
CA HIS A 161 25.41 4.46 -9.14
C HIS A 161 23.97 4.73 -9.62
N LYS A 162 23.28 5.71 -9.02
CA LYS A 162 21.90 6.09 -9.39
C LYS A 162 21.83 7.31 -10.32
N ASN A 163 22.92 8.07 -10.42
CA ASN A 163 23.10 9.14 -11.40
C ASN A 163 23.77 8.60 -12.65
#